data_AF-A0AA36AN96-F1
#
_entry.id   AF-A0AA36AN96-F1
#
_cell.length_a   1.000
_cell.length_b   1.000
_cell.length_c   1.000
_cell.angle_alpha   90.00
_cell.angle_beta   90.00
_cell.angle_gamma   90.00
#
_symmetry.space_group_name_H-M   'P 1'
#
loop_
_entity.id
_entity.type
_entity.pdbx_description
1 polymer ?
#
loop_
_entity_poly.entity_id
_entity_poly.type
_entity_poly.pdbx_seq_one_letter_code
_entity_poly.pdbx_strand_id
1 'polypeptide(L)'
;MRQKRMRTVTNFYIVNLAVADLLVTVCCSWVHLVDDLTEGWVLGAFFCKVNSFAQVVSLVASVFTLSLIAFDRFYGIVFALKAHMMERKAKGSLFCVWSCAIAVGCPILISRNLHVRVWLDHVERWCDDGWPIHSNTADPTSRRIYYTFVAIVLYVFPMLVMTFTYTIILWKLNSTAMPGETIEREVILQARMKRKVVIMLVSILFVFGICWLPYLISLLYSEYKSSDELSPWFYDLKFCAQYLADSNAALNPVIYVGFNENFRNGLRDTMRCMQKRNPEEIMMRRNNSAYQSTSVTNL
;
A
#
# COMPACT_ATOMS: atom_id res chain seq x y z
N MET A 1 7.67 5.04 -20.14
CA MET A 1 7.47 3.56 -20.25
C MET A 1 8.25 2.93 -21.42
N ARG A 2 9.59 3.09 -21.50
CA ARG A 2 10.36 2.66 -22.69
C ARG A 2 11.74 2.08 -22.34
N GLN A 3 11.76 0.89 -21.72
CA GLN A 3 12.93 0.00 -21.74
C GLN A 3 12.45 -1.45 -21.53
N LYS A 4 12.60 -2.29 -22.57
CA LYS A 4 12.17 -3.70 -22.60
C LYS A 4 12.85 -4.58 -21.52
N ARG A 5 13.93 -4.10 -20.88
CA ARG A 5 14.64 -4.76 -19.77
C ARG A 5 13.98 -4.57 -18.39
N MET A 6 12.98 -3.68 -18.29
CA MET A 6 12.28 -3.35 -17.03
C MET A 6 11.08 -4.26 -16.71
N ARG A 7 10.73 -5.23 -17.56
CA ARG A 7 9.60 -6.14 -17.33
C ARG A 7 10.06 -7.38 -16.56
N THR A 8 10.44 -7.21 -15.30
CA THR A 8 10.37 -8.33 -14.36
C THR A 8 9.02 -8.28 -13.68
N VAL A 9 8.39 -9.43 -13.45
CA VAL A 9 7.08 -9.57 -12.80
C VAL A 9 6.98 -8.73 -11.52
N THR A 10 8.07 -8.69 -10.77
CA THR A 10 8.22 -7.91 -9.54
C THR A 10 8.06 -6.40 -9.75
N ASN A 11 8.52 -5.86 -10.88
CA ASN A 11 8.33 -4.43 -11.18
C ASN A 11 6.85 -4.11 -11.43
N PHE A 12 6.06 -5.04 -11.98
CA PHE A 12 4.61 -4.85 -12.09
C PHE A 12 3.93 -4.82 -10.71
N TYR A 13 4.32 -5.71 -9.80
CA TYR A 13 3.78 -5.71 -8.44
C TYR A 13 4.23 -4.47 -7.63
N ILE A 14 5.46 -3.99 -7.83
CA ILE A 14 5.95 -2.74 -7.24
C ILE A 14 5.14 -1.53 -7.75
N VAL A 15 4.85 -1.48 -9.05
CA VAL A 15 3.98 -0.43 -9.60
C VAL A 15 2.56 -0.54 -9.04
N ASN A 16 2.04 -1.75 -8.86
CA ASN A 16 0.73 -1.93 -8.23
C ASN A 16 0.69 -1.42 -6.78
N LEU A 17 1.72 -1.73 -5.99
CA LEU A 17 1.88 -1.18 -4.63
C LEU A 17 1.86 0.36 -4.67
N ALA A 18 2.62 0.97 -5.58
CA ALA A 18 2.60 2.43 -5.73
C ALA A 18 1.22 3.00 -6.10
N VAL A 19 0.43 2.30 -6.92
CA VAL A 19 -0.95 2.72 -7.26
C VAL A 19 -1.88 2.58 -6.05
N ALA A 20 -1.78 1.50 -5.28
CA ALA A 20 -2.55 1.31 -4.06
C ALA A 20 -2.20 2.35 -2.98
N ASP A 21 -0.91 2.66 -2.84
CA ASP A 21 -0.40 3.69 -1.93
C ASP A 21 -0.92 5.09 -2.31
N LEU A 22 -0.88 5.44 -3.60
CA LEU A 22 -1.44 6.71 -4.09
C LEU A 22 -2.94 6.83 -3.85
N LEU A 23 -3.68 5.73 -3.97
CA LEU A 23 -5.11 5.72 -3.66
C LEU A 23 -5.36 6.07 -2.19
N VAL A 24 -4.56 5.56 -1.26
CA VAL A 24 -4.68 5.88 0.18
C VAL A 24 -4.37 7.34 0.44
N THR A 25 -3.27 7.85 -0.11
CA THR A 25 -2.87 9.24 0.12
C THR A 25 -3.90 10.23 -0.44
N VAL A 26 -4.44 9.96 -1.63
CA VAL A 26 -5.39 10.87 -2.30
C VAL A 26 -6.82 10.72 -1.79
N CYS A 27 -7.22 9.53 -1.33
CA CYS A 27 -8.61 9.28 -0.92
C CYS A 27 -8.83 9.25 0.59
N CYS A 28 -7.82 8.89 1.39
CA CYS A 28 -8.00 8.63 2.83
C CYS A 28 -7.32 9.66 3.71
N SER A 29 -6.04 9.99 3.46
CA SER A 29 -5.26 10.80 4.42
C SER A 29 -5.80 12.21 4.64
N TRP A 30 -6.33 12.88 3.61
CA TRP A 30 -6.94 14.20 3.80
C TRP A 30 -8.33 14.11 4.46
N VAL A 31 -9.06 13.02 4.27
CA VAL A 31 -10.36 12.80 4.90
C VAL A 31 -10.17 12.64 6.40
N HIS A 32 -9.18 11.85 6.82
CA HIS A 32 -8.75 11.74 8.21
C HIS A 32 -8.38 13.11 8.80
N LEU A 33 -7.59 13.90 8.08
CA LEU A 33 -7.20 15.24 8.53
C LEU A 33 -8.40 16.17 8.73
N VAL A 34 -9.37 16.13 7.82
CA VAL A 34 -10.59 16.94 7.99
C VAL A 34 -11.40 16.47 9.19
N ASP A 35 -11.60 15.15 9.35
CA ASP A 35 -12.33 14.57 10.48
C ASP A 35 -11.71 14.92 11.84
N ASP A 36 -10.37 14.92 11.93
CA ASP A 36 -9.65 15.28 13.15
C ASP A 36 -9.67 16.80 13.45
N LEU A 37 -9.77 17.66 12.43
CA LEU A 37 -9.76 19.12 12.58
C LEU A 37 -11.15 19.72 12.79
N THR A 38 -12.22 18.99 12.47
CA THR A 38 -13.60 19.50 12.59
C THR A 38 -14.34 18.85 13.75
N GLU A 39 -15.27 19.59 14.36
CA GLU A 39 -16.18 19.04 15.35
C GLU A 39 -17.22 18.14 14.66
N GLY A 40 -16.92 16.84 14.61
CA GLY A 40 -17.77 15.81 14.00
C GLY A 40 -17.61 15.69 12.48
N TRP A 41 -18.39 14.78 11.89
CA TRP A 41 -18.29 14.42 10.48
C TRP A 41 -18.97 15.43 9.56
N VAL A 42 -18.17 16.20 8.81
CA VAL A 42 -18.67 17.26 7.91
C VAL A 42 -18.72 16.88 6.42
N LEU A 43 -18.05 15.79 6.01
CA LEU A 43 -17.87 15.42 4.60
C LEU A 43 -19.07 14.69 3.98
N GLY A 44 -20.16 14.52 4.74
CA GLY A 44 -21.41 13.91 4.27
C GLY A 44 -21.33 12.39 4.07
N ALA A 45 -22.46 11.80 3.67
CA ALA A 45 -22.63 10.34 3.64
C ALA A 45 -21.75 9.62 2.60
N PHE A 46 -21.41 10.29 1.49
CA PHE A 46 -20.56 9.73 0.44
C PHE A 46 -19.16 9.40 0.97
N PHE A 47 -18.47 10.39 1.54
CA PHE A 47 -17.12 10.19 2.07
C PHE A 47 -17.12 9.26 3.29
N CYS A 48 -18.20 9.24 4.10
CA CYS A 48 -18.32 8.33 5.24
C CYS A 48 -18.24 6.85 4.80
N LYS A 49 -18.86 6.52 3.66
CA LYS A 49 -18.80 5.17 3.07
C LYS A 49 -17.49 4.92 2.33
N VAL A 50 -17.10 5.85 1.46
CA VAL A 50 -15.98 5.65 0.52
C VAL A 50 -14.63 5.65 1.23
N ASN A 51 -14.44 6.44 2.30
CA ASN A 51 -13.17 6.49 3.02
C ASN A 51 -12.79 5.12 3.62
N SER A 52 -13.68 4.54 4.43
CA SER A 52 -13.45 3.23 5.04
C SER A 52 -13.35 2.12 4.01
N PHE A 53 -14.16 2.18 2.94
CA PHE A 53 -14.03 1.24 1.82
C PHE A 53 -12.66 1.31 1.16
N ALA A 54 -12.19 2.50 0.79
CA ALA A 54 -10.90 2.70 0.13
C ALA A 54 -9.72 2.25 1.03
N GLN A 55 -9.81 2.52 2.33
CA GLN A 55 -8.81 2.08 3.31
C GLN A 55 -8.70 0.55 3.36
N VAL A 56 -9.85 -0.15 3.47
CA VAL A 56 -9.87 -1.63 3.48
C VAL A 56 -9.40 -2.22 2.16
N VAL A 57 -9.88 -1.70 1.03
CA VAL A 57 -9.47 -2.17 -0.30
C VAL A 57 -7.97 -2.02 -0.48
N SER A 58 -7.39 -0.89 -0.11
CA SER A 58 -5.94 -0.68 -0.26
C SER A 58 -5.12 -1.58 0.67
N LEU A 59 -5.55 -1.75 1.92
CA LEU A 59 -4.90 -2.66 2.87
C LEU A 59 -4.87 -4.09 2.31
N VAL A 60 -6.02 -4.61 1.88
CA VAL A 60 -6.14 -5.98 1.35
C VAL A 60 -5.37 -6.13 0.05
N ALA A 61 -5.45 -5.15 -0.86
CA ALA A 61 -4.70 -5.18 -2.11
C ALA A 61 -3.19 -5.21 -1.84
N SER A 62 -2.70 -4.45 -0.86
CA SER A 62 -1.28 -4.42 -0.46
C SER A 62 -0.83 -5.76 0.12
N VAL A 63 -1.58 -6.32 1.08
CA VAL A 63 -1.28 -7.62 1.71
C VAL A 63 -1.23 -8.75 0.68
N PHE A 64 -2.23 -8.82 -0.20
CA PHE A 64 -2.26 -9.83 -1.25
C PHE A 64 -1.15 -9.63 -2.28
N THR A 65 -0.81 -8.39 -2.64
CA THR A 65 0.32 -8.10 -3.53
C THR A 65 1.63 -8.54 -2.90
N LEU A 66 1.88 -8.22 -1.62
CA LEU A 66 3.08 -8.65 -0.89
C LEU A 66 3.15 -10.18 -0.77
N SER A 67 2.02 -10.83 -0.49
CA SER A 67 1.93 -12.30 -0.44
C SER A 67 2.25 -12.94 -1.79
N LEU A 68 1.73 -12.39 -2.90
CA LEU A 68 2.05 -12.85 -4.25
C LEU A 68 3.53 -12.65 -4.59
N ILE A 69 4.14 -11.53 -4.16
CA ILE A 69 5.57 -11.32 -4.33
C ILE A 69 6.38 -12.33 -3.49
N ALA A 70 5.99 -12.60 -2.24
CA ALA A 70 6.64 -13.59 -1.40
C ALA A 70 6.58 -14.99 -2.04
N PHE A 71 5.41 -15.37 -2.58
CA PHE A 71 5.21 -16.61 -3.30
C PHE A 71 6.05 -16.68 -4.59
N ASP A 72 6.08 -15.63 -5.42
CA ASP A 72 6.98 -15.53 -6.59
C ASP A 72 8.43 -15.82 -6.21
N ARG A 73 8.90 -15.16 -5.14
CA ARG A 73 10.29 -15.29 -4.68
C ARG A 73 10.58 -16.66 -4.11
N PHE A 74 9.66 -17.22 -3.35
CA PHE A 74 9.81 -18.55 -2.79
C PHE A 74 10.02 -19.59 -3.89
N TYR A 75 9.11 -19.68 -4.86
CA TYR A 75 9.23 -20.66 -5.94
C TYR A 75 10.42 -20.40 -6.87
N GLY A 76 10.70 -19.12 -7.17
CA GLY A 76 11.83 -18.75 -8.02
C GLY A 76 13.21 -19.02 -7.39
N ILE A 77 13.32 -18.99 -6.06
CA ILE A 77 14.60 -19.17 -5.35
C ILE A 77 14.76 -20.60 -4.83
N VAL A 78 13.71 -21.17 -4.21
CA VAL A 78 13.78 -22.49 -3.56
C VAL A 78 13.69 -23.63 -4.57
N PHE A 79 12.77 -23.54 -5.53
CA PHE A 79 12.52 -24.59 -6.53
C PHE A 79 13.11 -24.28 -7.90
N ALA A 80 13.79 -23.13 -8.07
CA ALA A 80 14.31 -22.65 -9.34
C ALA A 80 13.28 -22.69 -10.50
N LEU A 81 11.99 -22.56 -10.17
CA LEU A 81 10.92 -22.64 -11.16
C LEU A 81 11.09 -21.53 -12.20
N LYS A 82 10.89 -21.85 -13.49
CA LYS A 82 11.04 -20.88 -14.59
C LYS A 82 10.12 -19.68 -14.35
N ALA A 83 10.71 -18.52 -14.07
CA ALA A 83 10.06 -17.21 -13.88
C ALA A 83 9.03 -16.85 -14.97
N HIS A 84 9.11 -17.51 -16.14
CA HIS A 84 8.20 -17.35 -17.27
C HIS A 84 6.73 -17.73 -16.97
N MET A 85 6.47 -18.67 -16.04
CA MET A 85 5.09 -19.04 -15.71
C MET A 85 4.32 -17.92 -14.99
N MET A 86 5.01 -17.16 -14.12
CA MET A 86 4.35 -16.09 -13.36
C MET A 86 4.16 -14.82 -14.19
N GLU A 87 5.02 -14.57 -15.18
CA GLU A 87 4.92 -13.41 -16.05
C GLU A 87 3.66 -13.43 -16.94
N ARG A 88 3.29 -14.60 -17.48
CA ARG A 88 2.04 -14.75 -18.25
C ARG A 88 0.78 -14.52 -17.43
N LYS A 89 0.83 -14.81 -16.12
CA LYS A 89 -0.34 -14.71 -15.22
C LYS A 89 -0.36 -13.42 -14.37
N ALA A 90 0.69 -12.60 -14.40
CA ALA A 90 0.83 -11.42 -13.53
C ALA A 90 -0.32 -10.40 -13.64
N LYS A 91 -0.85 -10.19 -14.86
CA LYS A 91 -2.02 -9.31 -15.05
C LYS A 91 -3.30 -9.92 -14.48
N GLY A 92 -3.48 -11.23 -14.66
CA GLY A 92 -4.63 -11.97 -14.14
C GLY A 92 -4.61 -12.04 -12.61
N SER A 93 -3.45 -12.32 -12.01
CA SER A 93 -3.30 -12.31 -10.56
C SER A 93 -3.62 -10.94 -9.97
N LEU A 94 -3.20 -9.86 -10.64
CA LEU A 94 -3.51 -8.51 -10.18
C LEU A 94 -5.01 -8.18 -10.26
N PHE A 95 -5.68 -8.57 -11.35
CA PHE A 95 -7.12 -8.45 -11.45
C PHE A 95 -7.83 -9.21 -10.32
N CYS A 96 -7.37 -10.43 -9.98
CA CYS A 96 -7.90 -11.19 -8.85
C CYS A 96 -7.66 -10.47 -7.52
N VAL A 97 -6.47 -9.89 -7.29
CA VAL A 97 -6.17 -9.12 -6.07
C VAL A 97 -7.17 -8.00 -5.87
N TRP A 98 -7.38 -7.17 -6.89
CA TRP A 98 -8.32 -6.05 -6.79
C TRP A 98 -9.77 -6.52 -6.65
N SER A 99 -10.17 -7.57 -7.36
CA SER A 99 -11.52 -8.14 -7.25
C SER A 99 -11.79 -8.65 -5.83
N CYS A 100 -10.85 -9.40 -5.25
CA CYS A 100 -10.96 -9.89 -3.87
C CYS A 100 -10.92 -8.75 -2.85
N ALA A 101 -10.05 -7.75 -3.04
CA ALA A 101 -9.97 -6.60 -2.16
C ALA A 101 -11.27 -5.79 -2.13
N ILE A 102 -11.86 -5.55 -3.30
CA ILE A 102 -13.18 -4.89 -3.44
C ILE A 102 -14.25 -5.74 -2.76
N ALA A 103 -14.28 -7.06 -3.00
CA ALA A 103 -15.26 -7.95 -2.37
C ALA A 103 -15.18 -7.91 -0.83
N VAL A 104 -13.97 -7.88 -0.27
CA VAL A 104 -13.76 -7.77 1.18
C VAL A 104 -14.13 -6.37 1.71
N GLY A 105 -13.93 -5.31 0.92
CA GLY A 105 -14.33 -3.94 1.28
C GLY A 105 -15.83 -3.68 1.18
N CYS A 106 -16.56 -4.37 0.30
CA CYS A 106 -17.98 -4.14 0.04
C CYS A 106 -18.88 -4.16 1.29
N PRO A 107 -18.74 -5.10 2.25
CA PRO A 107 -19.50 -5.07 3.50
C PRO A 107 -19.34 -3.75 4.26
N ILE A 108 -18.12 -3.21 4.36
CA ILE A 108 -17.86 -1.92 5.02
C ILE A 108 -18.53 -0.77 4.28
N LEU A 109 -18.51 -0.78 2.93
CA LEU A 109 -19.18 0.22 2.12
C LEU A 109 -20.70 0.26 2.36
N ILE A 110 -21.31 -0.91 2.58
CA ILE A 110 -22.75 -1.05 2.84
C ILE A 110 -23.07 -0.65 4.28
N SER A 111 -22.32 -1.18 5.24
CA SER A 111 -22.60 -1.03 6.68
C SER A 111 -22.27 0.34 7.24
N ARG A 112 -21.25 1.05 6.71
CA ARG A 112 -20.91 2.41 7.15
C ARG A 112 -22.02 3.39 6.79
N ASN A 113 -22.49 4.16 7.75
CA ASN A 113 -23.53 5.16 7.54
C ASN A 113 -23.23 6.45 8.33
N LEU A 114 -23.71 7.57 7.79
CA LEU A 114 -23.68 8.85 8.48
C LEU A 114 -24.83 8.88 9.48
N HIS A 115 -24.49 9.07 10.75
CA HIS A 115 -25.44 9.25 11.83
C HIS A 115 -25.52 10.73 12.19
N VAL A 116 -26.72 11.17 12.52
CA VAL A 116 -27.00 12.55 12.90
C VAL A 116 -27.86 12.54 14.15
N ARG A 117 -27.40 13.23 15.19
CA ARG A 117 -28.16 13.48 16.41
C ARG A 117 -28.32 14.99 16.60
N VAL A 118 -29.56 15.42 16.77
CA VAL A 118 -29.89 16.83 17.00
C VAL A 118 -30.07 17.02 18.50
N TRP A 119 -29.16 17.77 19.11
CA TRP A 119 -29.27 18.23 20.49
C TRP A 119 -29.96 19.60 20.52
N LEU A 120 -30.28 20.10 21.72
CA LEU A 120 -30.88 21.43 21.89
C LEU A 120 -29.96 22.55 21.39
N ASP A 121 -28.65 22.42 21.64
CA ASP A 121 -27.67 23.49 21.38
C ASP A 121 -26.77 23.23 20.17
N HIS A 122 -26.72 22.00 19.65
CA HIS A 122 -25.84 21.63 18.53
C HIS A 122 -26.34 20.40 17.76
N VAL A 123 -25.77 20.18 16.57
CA VAL A 123 -26.02 18.99 15.74
C VAL A 123 -24.76 18.14 15.70
N GLU A 124 -24.84 16.95 16.30
CA GLU A 124 -23.76 15.97 16.29
C GLU A 124 -23.88 15.08 15.04
N ARG A 125 -22.78 14.94 14.31
CA ARG A 125 -22.69 14.08 13.12
C ARG A 125 -21.48 13.18 13.27
N TRP A 126 -21.66 11.87 13.06
CA TRP A 126 -20.55 10.93 13.11
C TRP A 126 -20.73 9.83 12.06
N CYS A 127 -19.61 9.27 11.61
CA CYS A 127 -19.61 8.15 10.69
C CYS A 127 -19.35 6.86 11.45
N ASP A 128 -20.30 5.93 11.49
CA ASP A 128 -20.10 4.61 12.10
C ASP A 128 -20.77 3.47 11.34
N ASP A 129 -20.33 2.25 11.58
CA ASP A 129 -20.97 1.06 11.03
C ASP A 129 -22.29 0.75 11.75
N GLY A 130 -23.36 0.58 10.96
CA GLY A 130 -24.67 0.19 11.46
C GLY A 130 -24.71 -1.30 11.76
N TRP A 131 -24.36 -1.69 12.98
CA TRP A 131 -24.59 -3.06 13.47
C TRP A 131 -26.04 -3.21 13.92
N PRO A 132 -26.75 -4.29 13.53
CA PRO A 132 -28.12 -4.48 13.93
C PRO A 132 -28.22 -4.62 15.45
N ILE A 133 -28.93 -3.67 16.08
CA ILE A 133 -29.28 -3.72 17.50
C ILE A 133 -30.41 -4.74 17.62
N HIS A 134 -30.07 -6.02 17.67
CA HIS A 134 -31.07 -7.06 17.89
C HIS A 134 -31.49 -7.04 19.37
N SER A 135 -32.61 -6.37 19.66
CA SER A 135 -33.33 -6.34 20.95
C SER A 135 -32.58 -5.65 22.11
N ASN A 136 -33.27 -5.44 23.24
CA ASN A 136 -32.92 -4.57 24.38
C ASN A 136 -31.59 -4.88 25.12
N THR A 137 -30.71 -5.68 24.52
CA THR A 137 -29.31 -5.85 24.88
C THR A 137 -28.49 -5.52 23.64
N ALA A 138 -27.97 -4.30 23.56
CA ALA A 138 -26.96 -3.94 22.57
C ALA A 138 -25.69 -4.76 22.88
N ASP A 139 -25.64 -6.03 22.48
CA ASP A 139 -24.50 -6.90 22.70
C ASP A 139 -23.40 -6.59 21.66
N PRO A 140 -22.26 -6.00 22.07
CA PRO A 140 -21.17 -5.65 21.15
C PRO A 140 -20.41 -6.89 20.63
N THR A 141 -20.76 -8.09 21.07
CA THR A 141 -20.05 -9.34 20.74
C THR A 141 -19.93 -9.58 19.22
N SER A 142 -20.97 -9.32 18.44
CA SER A 142 -20.93 -9.53 16.98
C SER A 142 -19.92 -8.59 16.29
N ARG A 143 -19.90 -7.31 16.69
CA ARG A 143 -18.96 -6.31 16.18
C ARG A 143 -17.52 -6.65 16.56
N ARG A 144 -17.28 -7.04 17.82
CA ARG A 144 -15.97 -7.51 18.30
C ARG A 144 -15.46 -8.73 17.54
N ILE A 145 -16.31 -9.75 17.35
CA ILE A 145 -15.94 -10.95 16.58
C ILE A 145 -15.55 -10.58 15.15
N TYR A 146 -16.32 -9.69 14.51
CA TYR A 146 -16.03 -9.25 13.15
C TYR A 146 -14.69 -8.54 13.05
N TYR A 147 -14.43 -7.50 13.85
CA TYR A 147 -13.17 -6.76 13.78
C TYR A 147 -11.96 -7.63 14.14
N THR A 148 -12.10 -8.53 15.12
CA THR A 148 -11.04 -9.50 15.47
C THR A 148 -10.78 -10.48 14.33
N PHE A 149 -11.83 -11.05 13.72
CA PHE A 149 -11.70 -11.95 12.58
C PHE A 149 -11.01 -11.27 11.39
N VAL A 150 -11.44 -10.06 11.06
CA VAL A 150 -10.85 -9.22 9.99
C VAL A 150 -9.37 -8.96 10.27
N ALA A 151 -9.01 -8.55 11.50
CA ALA A 151 -7.61 -8.33 11.88
C ALA A 151 -6.75 -9.60 11.75
N ILE A 152 -7.27 -10.75 12.16
CA ILE A 152 -6.54 -12.03 12.05
C ILE A 152 -6.35 -12.42 10.59
N VAL A 153 -7.44 -12.46 9.81
CA VAL A 153 -7.42 -13.00 8.44
C VAL A 153 -6.73 -12.06 7.45
N LEU A 154 -6.94 -10.75 7.59
CA LEU A 154 -6.43 -9.77 6.62
C LEU A 154 -5.05 -9.22 6.99
N TYR A 155 -4.59 -9.40 8.24
CA TYR A 155 -3.31 -8.87 8.68
C TYR A 155 -2.43 -9.90 9.39
N VAL A 156 -2.84 -10.46 10.53
CA VAL A 156 -1.96 -11.33 11.34
C VAL A 156 -1.53 -12.57 10.58
N PHE A 157 -2.48 -13.32 10.00
CA PHE A 157 -2.20 -14.55 9.27
C PHE A 157 -1.30 -14.31 8.04
N PRO A 158 -1.60 -13.35 7.14
CA PRO A 158 -0.69 -13.02 6.03
C PRO A 158 0.70 -12.58 6.50
N MET A 159 0.81 -11.77 7.55
CA MET A 159 2.10 -11.34 8.11
C MET A 159 2.94 -12.50 8.60
N LEU A 160 2.34 -13.47 9.29
CA LEU A 160 3.01 -14.69 9.74
C LEU A 160 3.49 -15.54 8.57
N VAL A 161 2.63 -15.78 7.57
CA VAL A 161 2.96 -16.56 6.38
C VAL A 161 4.09 -15.90 5.58
N MET A 162 4.03 -14.58 5.37
CA MET A 162 5.07 -13.84 4.65
C MET A 162 6.39 -13.86 5.42
N THR A 163 6.37 -13.67 6.73
CA THR A 163 7.57 -13.73 7.57
C THR A 163 8.22 -15.10 7.49
N PHE A 164 7.44 -16.18 7.65
CA PHE A 164 7.91 -17.56 7.52
C PHE A 164 8.47 -17.85 6.12
N THR A 165 7.82 -17.33 5.07
CA THR A 165 8.29 -17.51 3.70
C THR A 165 9.63 -16.83 3.48
N TYR A 166 9.80 -15.59 3.95
CA TYR A 166 11.06 -14.86 3.79
C TYR A 166 12.19 -15.40 4.66
N THR A 167 11.91 -15.94 5.86
CA THR A 167 12.94 -16.61 6.66
C THR A 167 13.49 -17.84 5.94
N ILE A 168 12.63 -18.66 5.32
CA ILE A 168 13.09 -19.80 4.49
C ILE A 168 13.92 -19.32 3.31
N ILE A 169 13.48 -18.27 2.60
CA ILE A 169 14.22 -17.73 1.44
C ILE A 169 15.61 -17.25 1.88
N LEU A 170 15.71 -16.50 2.98
CA LEU A 170 16.98 -16.00 3.50
C LEU A 170 17.89 -17.13 3.97
N TRP A 171 17.34 -18.14 4.64
CA TRP A 171 18.09 -19.33 5.04
C TRP A 171 18.65 -20.06 3.81
N LYS A 172 17.83 -20.32 2.79
CA LYS A 172 18.25 -20.98 1.54
C LYS A 172 19.35 -20.18 0.81
N LEU A 173 19.22 -18.86 0.76
CA LEU A 173 20.23 -17.98 0.14
C LEU A 173 21.57 -18.01 0.89
N ASN A 174 21.55 -18.17 2.22
CA ASN A 174 22.76 -18.31 3.03
C ASN A 174 23.37 -19.71 2.88
N SER A 175 22.56 -20.78 2.84
CA SER A 175 23.05 -22.17 2.67
C SER A 175 23.65 -22.45 1.30
N THR A 176 23.27 -21.68 0.27
CA THR A 176 23.83 -21.82 -1.09
C THR A 176 25.21 -21.16 -1.24
N ALA A 177 25.66 -20.38 -0.24
CA ALA A 177 26.95 -19.71 -0.23
C ALA A 177 28.10 -20.59 0.34
N MET A 178 28.09 -21.90 0.07
CA MET A 178 29.15 -22.80 0.56
C MET A 178 30.53 -22.45 -0.06
N PRO A 179 31.60 -22.35 0.73
CA PRO A 179 32.93 -21.97 0.25
C PRO A 179 33.67 -23.21 -0.29
N GLY A 180 34.06 -23.20 -1.57
CA GLY A 180 34.95 -24.26 -2.10
C GLY A 180 34.95 -24.45 -3.62
N GLU A 181 33.90 -24.03 -4.34
CA GLU A 181 33.88 -24.10 -5.81
C GLU A 181 34.41 -22.80 -6.43
N THR A 182 35.11 -22.89 -7.57
CA THR A 182 35.42 -21.73 -8.42
C THR A 182 34.13 -21.21 -9.04
N ILE A 183 33.29 -20.56 -8.22
CA ILE A 183 32.01 -20.00 -8.65
C ILE A 183 32.31 -18.80 -9.54
N GLU A 184 31.82 -18.87 -10.78
CA GLU A 184 31.95 -17.78 -11.73
C GLU A 184 31.42 -16.46 -11.15
N ARG A 185 32.13 -15.37 -11.46
CA ARG A 185 31.79 -14.01 -11.00
C ARG A 185 30.34 -13.63 -11.31
N GLU A 186 29.80 -14.16 -12.40
CA GLU A 186 28.41 -13.97 -12.82
C GLU A 186 27.41 -14.62 -11.86
N VAL A 187 27.66 -15.85 -11.40
CA VAL A 187 26.81 -16.56 -10.44
C VAL A 187 26.78 -15.84 -9.08
N ILE A 188 27.95 -15.37 -8.61
CA ILE A 188 28.05 -14.58 -7.37
C ILE A 188 27.24 -13.28 -7.49
N LEU A 189 27.34 -12.59 -8.64
CA LEU A 189 26.59 -11.36 -8.89
C LEU A 189 25.08 -11.62 -8.89
N GLN A 190 24.61 -12.70 -9.55
CA GLN A 190 23.20 -13.09 -9.56
C GLN A 190 22.67 -13.38 -8.15
N ALA A 191 23.43 -14.10 -7.32
CA ALA A 191 23.06 -14.37 -5.92
C ALA A 191 22.97 -13.08 -5.08
N ARG A 192 23.93 -12.15 -5.24
CA ARG A 192 23.90 -10.83 -4.58
C ARG A 192 22.69 -10.01 -5.00
N MET A 193 22.36 -9.97 -6.29
CA MET A 193 21.17 -9.26 -6.79
C MET A 193 19.88 -9.86 -6.23
N LYS A 194 19.74 -11.19 -6.21
CA LYS A 194 18.59 -11.87 -5.61
C LYS A 194 18.44 -11.54 -4.12
N ARG A 195 19.54 -11.61 -3.36
CA ARG A 195 19.54 -11.26 -1.93
C ARG A 195 19.13 -9.81 -1.69
N LYS A 196 19.66 -8.86 -2.46
CA LYS A 196 19.30 -7.44 -2.37
C LYS A 196 17.80 -7.20 -2.57
N VAL A 197 17.19 -7.89 -3.54
CA VAL A 197 15.74 -7.83 -3.78
C VAL A 197 14.95 -8.45 -2.63
N VAL A 198 15.38 -9.58 -2.07
CA VAL A 198 14.70 -10.19 -0.91
C VAL A 198 14.79 -9.29 0.32
N ILE A 199 15.94 -8.68 0.60
CA ILE A 199 16.11 -7.73 1.70
C ILE A 199 15.16 -6.54 1.54
N MET A 200 15.07 -5.97 0.33
CA MET A 200 14.10 -4.90 0.04
C MET A 200 12.66 -5.32 0.38
N LEU A 201 12.25 -6.53 0.01
CA LEU A 201 10.91 -7.03 0.28
C LEU A 201 10.67 -7.26 1.77
N VAL A 202 11.67 -7.76 2.50
CA VAL A 202 11.63 -7.87 3.97
C VAL A 202 11.51 -6.50 4.61
N SER A 203 12.22 -5.48 4.12
CA SER A 203 12.08 -4.10 4.60
C SER A 203 10.66 -3.55 4.37
N ILE A 204 10.06 -3.81 3.21
CA ILE A 204 8.66 -3.41 2.93
C ILE A 204 7.70 -4.10 3.88
N LEU A 205 7.86 -5.42 4.08
CA LEU A 205 7.04 -6.18 5.01
C LEU A 205 7.15 -5.65 6.45
N PHE A 206 8.37 -5.35 6.88
CA PHE A 206 8.64 -4.82 8.21
C PHE A 206 8.00 -3.44 8.41
N VAL A 207 8.15 -2.54 7.45
CA VAL A 207 7.53 -1.21 7.48
C VAL A 207 6.00 -1.32 7.46
N PHE A 208 5.44 -2.14 6.59
CA PHE A 208 4.01 -2.42 6.56
C PHE A 208 3.51 -2.92 7.92
N GLY A 209 4.26 -3.84 8.54
CA GLY A 209 3.94 -4.37 9.86
C GLY A 209 3.93 -3.29 10.96
N ILE A 210 4.98 -2.49 11.05
CA ILE A 210 5.07 -1.47 12.10
C ILE A 210 4.09 -0.32 11.88
N CYS A 211 3.80 0.04 10.63
CA CYS A 211 2.91 1.15 10.35
C CYS A 211 1.45 0.83 10.69
N TRP A 212 0.99 -0.38 10.34
CA TRP A 212 -0.42 -0.76 10.51
C TRP A 212 -0.73 -1.36 11.88
N LEU A 213 0.27 -1.96 12.56
CA LEU A 213 0.03 -2.63 13.84
C LEU A 213 -0.57 -1.71 14.92
N PRO A 214 -0.05 -0.49 15.17
CA PRO A 214 -0.62 0.39 16.19
C PRO A 214 -2.07 0.76 15.90
N TYR A 215 -2.41 0.98 14.63
CA TYR A 215 -3.79 1.31 14.23
C TYR A 215 -4.73 0.13 14.49
N LEU A 216 -4.31 -1.08 14.15
CA LEU A 216 -5.09 -2.29 14.44
C LEU A 216 -5.26 -2.54 15.94
N ILE A 217 -4.23 -2.29 16.75
CA ILE A 217 -4.31 -2.39 18.21
C ILE A 217 -5.29 -1.36 18.75
N SER A 218 -5.21 -0.10 18.32
CA SER A 218 -6.13 0.96 18.75
C SER A 218 -7.58 0.66 18.36
N LEU A 219 -7.79 0.12 17.15
CA LEU A 219 -9.10 -0.32 16.69
C LEU A 219 -9.67 -1.42 17.59
N LEU A 220 -8.92 -2.50 17.82
CA LEU A 220 -9.38 -3.59 18.69
C LEU A 220 -9.55 -3.12 20.14
N TYR A 221 -8.68 -2.25 20.66
CA TYR A 221 -8.82 -1.70 22.00
C TYR A 221 -10.14 -0.94 22.16
N SER A 222 -10.54 -0.14 21.16
CA SER A 222 -11.82 0.59 21.19
C SER A 222 -13.03 -0.34 21.19
N GLU A 223 -12.94 -1.52 20.56
CA GLU A 223 -14.03 -2.50 20.53
C GLU A 223 -14.18 -3.29 21.84
N TYR A 224 -13.05 -3.62 22.49
CA TYR A 224 -13.05 -4.47 23.69
C TYR A 224 -13.20 -3.70 25.01
N LYS A 225 -12.96 -2.39 25.02
CA LYS A 225 -13.16 -1.56 26.21
C LYS A 225 -14.67 -1.45 26.51
N SER A 226 -15.03 -1.66 27.78
CA SER A 226 -16.41 -1.71 28.27
C SER A 226 -16.92 -0.39 28.84
N SER A 227 -16.05 0.59 29.04
CA SER A 227 -16.39 1.91 29.56
C SER A 227 -16.91 2.80 28.43
N ASP A 228 -18.01 3.52 28.68
CA ASP A 228 -18.59 4.47 27.71
C ASP A 228 -17.62 5.62 27.34
N GLU A 229 -16.65 5.92 28.22
CA GLU A 229 -15.61 6.91 27.96
C GLU A 229 -14.21 6.29 27.82
N LEU A 230 -13.58 6.59 26.69
CA LEU A 230 -12.16 6.30 26.46
C LEU A 230 -11.31 7.37 27.16
N SER A 231 -10.16 6.95 27.67
CA SER A 231 -9.27 7.87 28.38
C SER A 231 -8.69 8.91 27.40
N PRO A 232 -8.43 10.16 27.81
CA PRO A 232 -7.98 11.21 26.89
C PRO A 232 -6.74 10.84 26.06
N TRP A 233 -5.76 10.19 26.67
CA TRP A 233 -4.53 9.72 25.99
C TRP A 233 -4.79 8.74 24.84
N PHE A 234 -5.94 8.06 24.83
CA PHE A 234 -6.29 7.12 23.77
C PHE A 234 -6.55 7.84 22.45
N TYR A 235 -7.12 9.05 22.48
CA TYR A 235 -7.36 9.83 21.27
C TYR A 235 -6.04 10.25 20.62
N ASP A 236 -5.05 10.67 21.42
CA ASP A 236 -3.69 10.97 20.93
C ASP A 236 -3.00 9.73 20.34
N LEU A 237 -3.15 8.57 21.01
CA LEU A 237 -2.62 7.30 20.51
C LEU A 237 -3.28 6.89 19.19
N LYS A 238 -4.62 6.99 19.10
CA LYS A 238 -5.39 6.66 17.91
C LYS A 238 -4.99 7.57 16.75
N PHE A 239 -4.87 8.87 17.00
CA PHE A 239 -4.35 9.85 16.04
C PHE A 239 -2.96 9.41 15.54
N CYS A 240 -1.97 9.26 16.43
CA CYS A 240 -0.62 8.88 16.05
C CYS A 240 -0.57 7.55 15.27
N ALA A 241 -1.36 6.56 15.70
CA ALA A 241 -1.45 5.27 15.05
C ALA A 241 -2.06 5.36 13.63
N GLN A 242 -3.09 6.18 13.44
CA GLN A 242 -3.74 6.41 12.14
C GLN A 242 -2.78 7.07 11.14
N TYR A 243 -2.07 8.13 11.54
CA TYR A 243 -1.11 8.80 10.65
C TYR A 243 0.14 7.95 10.38
N LEU A 244 0.54 7.11 11.34
CA LEU A 244 1.61 6.14 11.11
C LEU A 244 1.19 5.09 10.06
N ALA A 245 -0.05 4.59 10.12
CA ALA A 245 -0.60 3.69 9.11
C ALA A 245 -0.65 4.35 7.72
N ASP A 246 -1.13 5.60 7.64
CA ASP A 246 -1.18 6.37 6.40
C ASP A 246 0.23 6.63 5.82
N SER A 247 1.23 6.82 6.67
CA SER A 247 2.63 7.03 6.27
C SER A 247 3.26 5.83 5.57
N ASN A 248 2.70 4.62 5.72
CA ASN A 248 3.14 3.42 5.00
C ASN A 248 3.22 3.66 3.48
N ALA A 249 2.22 4.37 2.93
CA ALA A 249 2.16 4.69 1.50
C ALA A 249 3.37 5.52 1.03
N ALA A 250 3.87 6.44 1.87
CA ALA A 250 5.02 7.29 1.55
C ALA A 250 6.37 6.56 1.70
N LEU A 251 6.45 5.53 2.54
CA LEU A 251 7.70 4.82 2.83
C LEU A 251 8.10 3.83 1.73
N ASN A 252 7.13 3.27 0.99
CA ASN A 252 7.40 2.32 -0.10
C ASN A 252 8.35 2.90 -1.18
N PRO A 253 8.10 4.09 -1.76
CA PRO A 253 9.05 4.76 -2.65
C PRO A 253 10.45 4.97 -2.06
N VAL A 254 10.54 5.36 -0.77
CA VAL A 254 11.83 5.58 -0.08
C VAL A 254 12.64 4.29 -0.03
N ILE A 255 12.00 3.17 0.30
CA ILE A 255 12.63 1.85 0.31
C ILE A 255 13.08 1.47 -1.11
N TYR A 256 12.26 1.71 -2.13
CA TYR A 256 12.64 1.43 -3.52
C TYR A 256 13.84 2.28 -3.97
N VAL A 257 13.92 3.56 -3.59
CA VAL A 257 15.09 4.38 -3.89
C VAL A 257 16.35 3.83 -3.22
N GLY A 258 16.27 3.32 -1.99
CA GLY A 258 17.42 2.72 -1.30
C GLY A 258 17.91 1.42 -1.95
N PHE A 259 17.00 0.53 -2.34
CA PHE A 259 17.33 -0.85 -2.69
C PHE A 259 17.14 -1.23 -4.16
N ASN A 260 16.36 -0.48 -4.94
CA ASN A 260 16.05 -0.79 -6.34
C ASN A 260 16.81 0.14 -7.29
N GLU A 261 17.94 -0.33 -7.81
CA GLU A 261 18.77 0.42 -8.77
C GLU A 261 18.00 0.84 -10.03
N ASN A 262 17.07 0.00 -10.50
CA ASN A 262 16.23 0.32 -11.65
C ASN A 262 15.29 1.49 -11.33
N PHE A 263 14.75 1.53 -10.11
CA PHE A 263 13.89 2.62 -9.65
C PHE A 263 14.67 3.93 -9.57
N ARG A 264 15.88 3.91 -9.01
CA ARG A 264 16.76 5.09 -8.97
C ARG A 264 17.09 5.62 -10.36
N ASN A 265 17.42 4.74 -11.30
CA ASN A 265 17.75 5.13 -12.67
C ASN A 265 16.53 5.72 -13.38
N GLY A 266 15.34 5.12 -13.21
CA GLY A 266 14.09 5.67 -13.73
C GLY A 266 13.74 7.05 -13.15
N LEU A 267 13.95 7.24 -11.84
CA LEU A 267 13.75 8.54 -11.19
C LEU A 267 14.76 9.57 -11.71
N ARG A 268 16.04 9.21 -11.83
CA ARG A 268 17.09 10.08 -12.38
C ARG A 268 16.81 10.48 -13.82
N ASP A 269 16.34 9.57 -14.65
CA ASP A 269 15.97 9.85 -16.04
C ASP A 269 14.76 10.77 -16.11
N THR A 270 13.78 10.61 -15.22
CA THR A 270 12.60 11.49 -15.13
C THR A 270 13.01 12.89 -14.68
N MET A 271 13.82 13.00 -13.63
CA MET A 271 14.36 14.28 -13.15
C MET A 271 15.21 14.99 -14.21
N ARG A 272 16.06 14.25 -14.95
CA ARG A 272 16.82 14.78 -16.08
C ARG A 272 15.93 15.24 -17.23
N CYS A 273 14.84 14.52 -17.51
CA CYS A 273 13.86 14.95 -18.50
C CYS A 273 13.13 16.22 -18.04
N MET A 274 12.80 16.36 -16.75
CA MET A 274 12.20 17.58 -16.22
C MET A 274 13.19 18.76 -16.22
N GLN A 275 14.47 18.53 -15.91
CA GLN A 275 15.53 19.54 -16.02
C GLN A 275 15.80 19.98 -17.47
N LYS A 276 15.76 19.06 -18.44
CA LYS A 276 15.83 19.38 -19.89
C LYS A 276 14.55 20.01 -20.42
N ARG A 277 13.47 20.03 -19.64
CA ARG A 277 12.21 20.69 -19.96
C ARG A 277 12.15 22.05 -19.26
N ASN A 278 13.29 22.74 -19.17
CA ASN A 278 13.33 24.13 -18.71
C ASN A 278 12.49 24.96 -19.70
N PRO A 279 11.48 25.74 -19.25
CA PRO A 279 10.58 26.49 -20.13
C PRO A 279 11.31 27.39 -21.13
N GLU A 280 12.49 27.89 -20.74
CA GLU A 280 13.34 28.76 -21.57
C GLU A 280 13.86 28.05 -22.83
N GLU A 281 14.27 26.78 -22.77
CA GLU A 281 14.73 26.04 -23.96
C GLU A 281 13.58 25.70 -24.93
N ILE A 282 12.37 25.50 -24.41
CA ILE A 282 11.17 25.24 -25.24
C ILE A 282 10.76 26.53 -25.95
N MET A 283 10.83 27.68 -25.28
CA MET A 283 10.51 28.98 -25.87
C MET A 283 11.54 29.38 -26.94
N MET A 284 12.84 29.15 -26.69
CA MET A 284 13.89 29.38 -27.70
C MET A 284 13.77 28.46 -28.91
N ARG A 285 13.44 27.18 -28.74
CA ARG A 285 13.18 26.27 -29.87
C ARG A 285 11.98 26.71 -30.69
N ARG A 286 10.90 27.18 -30.04
CA ARG A 286 9.69 27.66 -30.73
C ARG A 286 9.95 28.94 -31.53
N ASN A 287 10.78 29.85 -31.01
CA ASN A 287 11.21 31.06 -31.74
C ASN A 287 12.12 30.74 -32.93
N ASN A 288 13.08 29.81 -32.79
CA ASN A 288 13.93 29.40 -33.92
C ASN A 288 13.14 28.67 -35.03
N SER A 289 12.13 27.87 -34.67
CA SER A 289 11.24 27.23 -35.65
C SER A 289 10.32 28.22 -36.35
N ALA A 290 9.88 29.29 -35.66
CA ALA A 290 9.12 30.38 -36.28
C ALA A 290 9.99 31.17 -37.27
N TYR A 291 11.24 31.47 -36.93
CA TYR A 291 12.20 32.19 -37.79
C TYR A 291 12.60 31.40 -39.05
N GLN A 292 12.76 30.08 -38.94
CA GLN A 292 13.01 29.20 -40.09
C GLN A 292 11.78 29.04 -41.00
N SER A 293 10.57 29.17 -40.47
CA SER A 293 9.34 29.09 -41.27
C SER A 293 9.09 30.36 -42.10
N THR A 294 9.54 31.52 -41.61
CA THR A 294 9.41 32.81 -42.34
C THR A 294 10.45 33.01 -43.43
N SER A 295 11.59 32.30 -43.36
CA SER A 295 12.67 32.41 -44.35
C SER A 295 12.48 31.48 -45.56
N VAL A 296 11.62 30.47 -45.47
CA VAL A 296 11.31 29.53 -46.58
C VAL A 296 10.12 30.00 -47.42
N THR A 297 9.37 31.02 -47.00
CA THR A 297 8.20 31.55 -47.72
C THR A 297 8.49 32.75 -48.64
N ASN A 298 9.75 33.19 -48.74
CA ASN A 298 10.17 34.36 -49.55
C ASN A 298 11.13 34.01 -50.70
N LEU A 299 11.06 32.79 -51.25
CA LEU A 299 11.78 32.38 -52.47
C LEU A 299 10.81 31.75 -53.47
#